data_AF-A0A3E3IFD4-F1
#
_entry.id   AF-A0A3E3IFD4-F1
#
_cell.length_a   1.000
_cell.length_b   1.000
_cell.length_c   1.000
_cell.angle_alpha   90.00
_cell.angle_beta   90.00
_cell.angle_gamma   90.00
#
_symmetry.space_group_name_H-M   'P 1'
#
loop_
_entity.id
_entity.type
_entity.pdbx_description
1 polymer ?
#
loop_
_entity_poly.entity_id
_entity_poly.type
_entity_poly.pdbx_seq_one_letter_code
_entity_poly.pdbx_strand_id
1 'polypeptide(L)'
;MFYSILGKGGDCYCISVYEGYDAFNSFVMLTIQERMNLSVEYAMFNQHNLTCYWGNREELSAKQRKIIKTLGYKYRGKNNWLYFMSYEPGYC
;
A
#
# COMPACT_ATOMS: atom_id res chain seq x y z
N MET A 1 14.81 -5.77 5.73
CA MET A 1 13.74 -4.83 5.30
C MET A 1 13.91 -4.56 3.82
N PHE A 2 12.83 -4.62 3.07
CA PHE A 2 12.79 -4.31 1.64
C PHE A 2 11.81 -3.16 1.38
N TYR A 3 12.11 -2.35 0.38
CA TYR A 3 11.32 -1.17 0.01
C TYR A 3 10.99 -1.21 -1.47
N SER A 4 9.72 -0.98 -1.82
CA SER A 4 9.28 -0.77 -3.19
C SER A 4 8.76 0.66 -3.33
N ILE A 5 9.30 1.40 -4.29
CA ILE A 5 8.95 2.80 -4.56
C ILE A 5 8.12 2.82 -5.85
N LEU A 6 6.85 3.22 -5.73
CA LEU A 6 5.88 3.27 -6.82
C LEU A 6 5.58 4.74 -7.18
N GLY A 7 5.30 4.99 -8.46
CA GLY A 7 5.02 6.35 -8.96
C GLY A 7 5.28 6.54 -10.44
N LYS A 8 6.16 5.71 -11.04
CA LYS A 8 6.56 5.86 -12.45
C LYS A 8 5.37 5.80 -13.43
N GLY A 9 4.32 5.05 -13.09
CA GLY A 9 3.12 4.92 -13.92
C GLY A 9 2.14 6.09 -13.83
N GLY A 10 2.31 7.00 -12.87
CA GLY A 10 1.45 8.19 -12.72
C GLY A 10 0.12 7.97 -11.97
N ASP A 11 -0.35 6.73 -11.88
CA ASP A 11 -1.66 6.40 -11.26
C ASP A 11 -1.61 6.18 -9.74
N CYS A 12 -0.45 5.77 -9.21
CA CYS A 12 -0.28 5.45 -7.80
C CYS A 12 1.11 5.86 -7.32
N TYR A 13 1.15 6.63 -6.23
CA TYR A 13 2.38 7.12 -5.59
C TYR A 13 2.45 6.54 -4.19
N CYS A 14 3.36 5.59 -3.96
CA CYS A 14 3.50 4.98 -2.66
C CYS A 14 4.87 4.38 -2.39
N ILE A 15 5.13 4.13 -1.11
CA ILE A 15 6.28 3.37 -0.64
C ILE A 15 5.73 2.17 0.15
N SER A 16 5.97 0.97 -0.35
CA SER A 16 5.64 -0.29 0.34
C SER A 16 6.87 -0.83 1.07
N VAL A 17 6.70 -1.17 2.33
CA VAL A 17 7.75 -1.72 3.20
C VAL A 17 7.42 -3.18 3.52
N TYR A 18 8.39 -4.06 3.27
CA TYR A 18 8.28 -5.50 3.51
C TYR A 18 9.32 -5.92 4.56
N GLU A 19 8.84 -6.47 5.68
CA GLU A 19 9.68 -6.90 6.80
C GLU A 19 10.12 -8.35 6.66
N GLY A 20 11.43 -8.56 6.51
CA GLY A 20 12.01 -9.89 6.29
C GLY A 20 11.71 -10.48 4.91
N TYR A 21 12.18 -11.70 4.69
CA TYR A 21 12.01 -12.40 3.42
C TYR A 21 10.57 -12.90 3.23
N ASP A 22 9.87 -13.25 4.30
CA ASP A 22 8.48 -13.73 4.21
C ASP A 22 7.55 -12.66 3.64
N ALA A 23 7.63 -11.42 4.16
CA ALA A 23 6.91 -10.29 3.59
C ALA A 23 7.36 -10.00 2.16
N PHE A 24 8.67 -10.02 1.88
CA PHE A 24 9.16 -9.77 0.53
C PHE A 24 8.68 -10.82 -0.48
N ASN A 25 8.53 -12.07 -0.06
CA ASN A 25 8.00 -13.14 -0.91
C ASN A 25 6.55 -12.86 -1.34
N SER A 26 5.74 -12.16 -0.52
CA SER A 26 4.40 -11.73 -0.96
C SER A 26 4.47 -10.75 -2.12
N PHE A 27 5.42 -9.80 -2.10
CA PHE A 27 5.66 -8.91 -3.23
C PHE A 27 6.08 -9.69 -4.47
N VAL A 28 7.05 -10.60 -4.34
CA VAL A 28 7.51 -11.43 -5.46
C VAL A 28 6.34 -12.20 -6.06
N MET A 29 5.55 -12.89 -5.25
CA MET A 29 4.35 -13.60 -5.68
C MET A 29 3.39 -12.70 -6.47
N LEU A 30 3.14 -11.46 -6.04
CA LEU A 30 2.33 -10.50 -6.81
C LEU A 30 2.95 -10.18 -8.18
N THR A 31 4.28 -10.02 -8.23
CA THR A 31 4.98 -9.69 -9.50
C THR A 31 5.05 -10.86 -10.49
N ILE A 32 5.00 -12.10 -10.02
CA ILE A 32 5.12 -13.30 -10.86
C ILE A 32 3.86 -14.17 -10.87
N GLN A 33 2.72 -13.66 -10.38
CA GLN A 33 1.48 -14.41 -10.19
C GLN A 33 1.02 -15.19 -11.45
N GLU A 34 1.20 -14.60 -12.63
CA GLU A 34 0.82 -15.24 -13.91
C GLU A 34 1.65 -16.50 -14.16
N ARG A 35 2.94 -16.46 -13.85
CA ARG A 35 3.86 -17.61 -13.99
C ARG A 35 3.57 -18.70 -12.96
N MET A 36 2.95 -18.33 -11.83
CA MET A 36 2.53 -19.26 -10.78
C MET A 36 1.09 -19.77 -10.99
N ASN A 37 0.39 -19.31 -12.04
CA ASN A 37 -1.01 -19.63 -12.30
C ASN A 37 -1.94 -19.27 -11.12
N LEU A 38 -1.67 -18.14 -10.46
CA LEU A 38 -2.50 -17.58 -9.40
C LEU A 38 -3.41 -16.48 -9.97
N SER A 39 -4.54 -16.19 -9.33
CA SER A 39 -5.28 -14.98 -9.67
C SER A 39 -4.65 -13.74 -9.03
N VAL A 40 -4.88 -12.57 -9.63
CA VAL A 40 -4.43 -11.29 -9.05
C VAL A 40 -5.05 -11.07 -7.68
N GLU A 41 -6.33 -11.41 -7.51
CA GLU A 41 -7.04 -11.27 -6.23
C GLU A 41 -6.39 -12.13 -5.14
N TYR A 42 -6.00 -13.37 -5.46
CA TYR A 42 -5.31 -14.24 -4.52
C TYR A 42 -3.94 -13.67 -4.13
N ALA A 43 -3.18 -13.16 -5.09
CA ALA A 43 -1.88 -12.58 -4.83
C ALA A 43 -1.99 -11.27 -4.00
N MET A 44 -3.02 -10.47 -4.24
CA MET A 44 -3.32 -9.27 -3.45
C MET A 44 -3.75 -9.60 -2.01
N PHE A 45 -4.57 -10.64 -1.82
CA PHE A 45 -5.05 -11.07 -0.50
C PHE A 45 -3.95 -11.67 0.41
N ASN A 46 -2.85 -12.09 -0.20
CA ASN A 46 -1.69 -12.63 0.50
C ASN A 46 -0.56 -11.60 0.67
N GLN A 47 -0.79 -10.31 0.38
CA GLN A 47 0.21 -9.28 0.64
C GLN A 47 0.47 -9.12 2.14
N HIS A 48 1.73 -8.94 2.50
CA HIS A 48 2.18 -8.67 3.86
C HIS A 48 3.14 -7.47 3.84
N ASN A 49 2.61 -6.27 4.10
CA ASN A 49 3.39 -5.03 4.03
C ASN A 49 2.69 -3.85 4.69
N LEU A 50 3.49 -2.88 5.10
CA LEU A 50 3.04 -1.54 5.44
C LEU A 50 3.28 -0.62 4.25
N THR A 51 2.23 -0.02 3.71
CA THR A 51 2.33 0.90 2.58
C THR A 51 1.95 2.31 2.98
N CYS A 52 2.79 3.26 2.60
CA CYS A 52 2.55 4.69 2.70
C CYS A 52 2.13 5.21 1.32
N TYR A 53 0.92 5.75 1.21
CA TYR A 53 0.35 6.28 -0.03
C TYR A 53 0.30 7.80 -0.02
N TRP A 54 0.45 8.39 -1.21
CA TRP A 54 0.12 9.77 -1.52
C TRP A 54 -1.06 9.78 -2.50
N GLY A 55 -2.26 10.01 -1.96
CA GLY A 55 -3.50 9.91 -2.71
C GLY A 55 -4.40 11.11 -2.57
N ASN A 56 -5.68 10.89 -2.87
CA ASN A 56 -6.73 11.89 -2.81
C ASN A 56 -7.54 11.77 -1.52
N ARG A 57 -8.20 12.86 -1.13
CA ARG A 57 -8.97 12.92 0.14
C ARG A 57 -10.04 11.82 0.21
N GLU A 58 -10.63 11.49 -0.93
CA GLU A 58 -11.74 10.57 -1.09
C GLU A 58 -11.34 9.12 -0.81
N GLU A 59 -10.08 8.76 -1.05
CA GLU A 59 -9.51 7.42 -0.88
C GLU A 59 -9.30 7.07 0.61
N LEU A 60 -9.17 8.08 1.48
CA LEU A 60 -8.94 7.86 2.90
C LEU A 60 -10.23 7.48 3.63
N SER A 61 -10.16 6.51 4.51
CA SER A 61 -11.21 6.20 5.48
C SER A 61 -11.44 7.36 6.47
N ALA A 62 -12.61 7.39 7.12
CA ALA A 62 -12.91 8.37 8.16
C ALA A 62 -11.89 8.31 9.32
N LYS A 63 -11.41 7.11 9.66
CA LYS A 63 -10.38 6.89 10.70
C LYS A 63 -9.05 7.54 10.33
N GLN A 64 -8.56 7.33 9.10
CA GLN A 64 -7.32 7.95 8.62
C GLN A 64 -7.43 9.47 8.60
N ARG A 65 -8.55 10.02 8.11
CA ARG A 65 -8.80 11.48 8.13
C ARG A 65 -8.79 12.05 9.55
N LYS A 66 -9.34 11.33 10.53
CA LYS A 66 -9.31 11.73 11.95
C LYS A 66 -7.89 11.75 12.49
N ILE A 67 -7.08 10.73 12.23
CA ILE A 67 -5.67 10.66 12.65
C ILE A 67 -4.89 11.85 12.09
N ILE A 68 -5.00 12.13 10.79
CA ILE A 68 -4.36 13.28 10.13
C ILE A 68 -4.71 14.59 10.83
N LYS A 69 -6.01 14.79 11.14
CA LYS A 69 -6.49 15.99 11.85
C LYS A 69 -5.94 16.06 13.26
N THR A 70 -5.90 14.95 13.99
CA THR A 70 -5.35 14.89 15.36
C THR A 70 -3.86 15.21 15.38
N LEU A 71 -3.10 14.77 14.38
CA LEU A 71 -1.68 15.07 14.23
C LEU A 71 -1.41 16.51 13.74
N GLY A 72 -2.45 17.29 13.40
CA GLY A 72 -2.31 18.68 12.97
C GLY A 72 -1.87 18.88 11.52
N TYR A 73 -1.77 17.80 10.74
CA TYR A 73 -1.39 17.89 9.32
C TYR A 73 -2.47 18.54 8.47
N LYS A 74 -2.04 19.32 7.47
CA LYS A 74 -2.92 20.00 6.50
C LYS A 74 -2.47 19.64 5.09
N TYR A 75 -3.28 18.84 4.39
CA TYR A 75 -3.04 18.48 2.99
C TYR A 75 -3.95 19.28 2.05
N ARG A 76 -3.44 19.57 0.86
CA ARG A 76 -4.15 20.26 -0.23
C ARG A 76 -3.69 19.72 -1.58
N GLY A 77 -4.58 19.73 -2.56
CA GLY A 77 -4.29 19.24 -3.91
C GLY A 77 -4.49 17.73 -4.05
N LYS A 78 -4.40 17.27 -5.31
CA LYS A 78 -4.50 15.86 -5.68
C LYS A 78 -3.20 15.13 -5.35
N ASN A 79 -3.28 13.86 -4.99
CA ASN A 79 -2.14 12.99 -4.68
C ASN A 79 -1.17 13.55 -3.62
N ASN A 80 -1.68 14.33 -2.67
CA ASN A 80 -0.90 14.96 -1.59
C ASN A 80 -1.34 14.49 -0.19
N TRP A 81 -2.36 13.62 -0.11
CA TRP A 81 -2.85 13.12 1.15
C TRP A 81 -2.04 11.89 1.54
N LEU A 82 -1.19 12.06 2.55
CA LEU A 82 -0.40 10.96 3.12
C LEU A 82 -1.29 10.08 4.00
N TYR A 83 -1.35 8.78 3.71
CA TYR A 83 -2.00 7.79 4.56
C TYR A 83 -1.29 6.44 4.51
N PHE A 84 -1.59 5.59 5.50
CA PHE A 84 -0.95 4.29 5.64
C PHE A 84 -2.00 3.18 5.59
N MET A 85 -1.62 2.07 4.97
CA MET A 85 -2.36 0.80 4.93
C MET A 85 -1.43 -0.32 5.39
N SER A 86 -1.91 -1.15 6.32
CA SER A 86 -1.24 -2.39 6.71
C SER A 86 -1.97 -3.54 6.05
N TYR A 87 -1.24 -4.34 5.28
CA TYR A 87 -1.75 -5.55 4.64
C TYR A 87 -1.21 -6.75 5.39
N GLU A 88 -2.10 -7.66 5.75
CA GLU A 88 -1.80 -8.90 6.45
C GLU A 88 -2.48 -10.04 5.69
N PRO A 89 -1.78 -11.17 5.43
CA PRO A 89 -2.38 -12.30 4.74
C PRO A 89 -3.65 -12.76 5.46
N GLY A 90 -4.75 -12.93 4.72
CA GLY A 90 -6.03 -13.35 5.31
C GLY A 90 -6.94 -12.21 5.76
N TYR A 91 -6.45 -10.97 5.75
CA TYR A 91 -7.21 -9.79 6.15
C TYR A 91 -7.10 -8.67 5.10
N CYS A 92 -8.25 -8.26 4.54
CA CYS A 92 -8.41 -7.00 3.80
C CYS A 92 -9.31 -6.05 4.59
#